data_AF-A0A1H9XLT5-F1
#
_entry.id   AF-A0A1H9XLT5-F1
#
_cell.length_a   1.000
_cell.length_b   1.000
_cell.length_c   1.000
_cell.angle_alpha   90.00
_cell.angle_beta   90.00
_cell.angle_gamma   90.00
#
_symmetry.space_group_name_H-M   'P 1'
#
loop_
_entity.id
_entity.type
_entity.pdbx_description
1 polymer ?
#
loop_
_entity_poly.entity_id
_entity_poly.type
_entity_poly.pdbx_seq_one_letter_code
_entity_poly.pdbx_strand_id
1 'polypeptide(L)'
;MPSTTSATTAAPEPAICDLLATWQDSAPPMNATNAVVADWFALSVRLLTPITSNPAHPQHAEACALAQENSHDALALREAGTAGER
;
A
#
# COMPACT_ATOMS: atom_id res chain seq x y z
N MET A 1 23.96 33.18 25.44
CA MET A 1 23.90 32.04 24.50
C MET A 1 22.46 31.91 24.03
N PRO A 2 22.15 32.06 22.73
CA PRO A 2 20.81 31.75 22.24
C PRO A 2 20.72 30.24 22.02
N SER A 3 19.80 29.58 22.72
CA SER A 3 19.47 28.18 22.49
C SER A 3 18.72 28.07 21.16
N THR A 4 19.37 27.50 20.16
CA THR A 4 18.73 27.11 18.90
C THR A 4 17.77 25.97 19.19
N THR A 5 16.48 26.27 19.23
CA THR A 5 15.43 25.26 19.19
C THR A 5 15.48 24.63 17.80
N SER A 6 16.08 23.44 17.70
CA SER A 6 15.96 22.59 16.52
C SER A 6 14.48 22.24 16.34
N ALA A 7 13.80 22.97 15.47
CA ALA A 7 12.58 22.47 14.86
C ALA A 7 13.01 21.27 13.99
N THR A 8 12.95 20.07 14.56
CA THR A 8 12.88 18.86 13.76
C THR A 8 11.59 18.98 12.96
N THR A 9 11.68 19.46 11.73
CA THR A 9 10.64 19.33 10.73
C THR A 9 10.43 17.82 10.57
N ALA A 10 9.48 17.26 11.33
CA ALA A 10 8.94 15.96 11.03
C ALA A 10 8.42 16.06 9.59
N ALA A 11 9.07 15.33 8.68
CA ALA A 11 8.51 15.18 7.34
C ALA A 11 7.05 14.73 7.52
N PRO A 12 6.09 15.33 6.79
CA PRO A 12 4.70 14.92 6.91
C PRO A 12 4.63 13.41 6.71
N GLU A 13 4.06 12.70 7.69
CA GLU A 13 3.82 11.26 7.53
C GLU A 13 3.00 11.07 6.24
N PRO A 14 3.40 10.16 5.36
CA PRO A 14 2.75 10.01 4.06
C PRO A 14 1.30 9.62 4.28
N ALA A 15 0.38 10.40 3.70
CA ALA A 15 -1.03 10.06 3.78
C ALA A 15 -1.32 8.83 2.92
N ILE A 16 -2.29 8.03 3.34
CA ILE A 16 -2.68 6.82 2.59
C ILE A 16 -3.05 7.13 1.13
N CYS A 17 -3.68 8.28 0.88
CA CYS A 17 -4.06 8.71 -0.46
C CYS A 17 -2.86 8.96 -1.38
N ASP A 18 -1.79 9.58 -0.87
CA ASP A 18 -0.58 9.84 -1.66
C ASP A 18 0.17 8.54 -2.00
N LEU A 19 0.16 7.58 -1.07
CA LEU A 19 0.72 6.25 -1.30
C LEU A 19 -0.07 5.47 -2.36
N LEU A 20 -1.40 5.51 -2.29
CA LEU A 20 -2.27 4.87 -3.28
C LEU A 20 -2.17 5.54 -4.65
N ALA A 21 -2.06 6.87 -4.70
CA ALA A 21 -1.84 7.61 -5.95
C ALA A 21 -0.49 7.20 -6.59
N THR A 22 0.57 7.09 -5.80
CA THR A 22 1.89 6.62 -6.28
C THR A 22 1.85 5.20 -6.82
N TRP A 23 1.13 4.32 -6.12
CA TRP A 23 0.92 2.95 -6.58
C TRP A 23 0.15 2.90 -7.91
N GLN A 24 -0.91 3.70 -8.03
CA GLN A 24 -1.74 3.75 -9.23
C GLN A 24 -1.00 4.37 -10.42
N ASP A 25 -0.16 5.38 -10.21
CA ASP A 25 0.71 5.95 -11.26
C ASP A 25 1.73 4.92 -11.77
N SER A 26 2.17 4.02 -10.88
CA SER A 26 3.08 2.92 -11.21
C SER A 26 2.38 1.70 -11.85
N ALA A 27 1.11 1.82 -12.24
CA ALA A 27 0.34 0.72 -12.79
C ALA A 27 0.98 0.16 -14.07
N PRO A 28 1.21 -1.17 -14.15
CA PRO A 28 1.78 -1.77 -15.33
C PRO A 28 0.79 -1.74 -16.50
N PRO A 29 1.28 -1.77 -17.76
CA PRO A 29 0.41 -1.77 -18.93
C PRO A 29 -0.45 -3.04 -18.98
N MET A 30 -1.57 -2.98 -19.71
CA MET A 30 -2.57 -4.07 -19.76
C MET A 30 -2.03 -5.41 -20.30
N ASN A 31 -0.92 -5.37 -21.04
CA ASN A 31 -0.22 -6.54 -21.58
C ASN A 31 0.97 -7.00 -20.71
N ALA A 32 1.12 -6.48 -19.50
CA ALA A 32 2.18 -6.87 -18.58
C ALA A 32 2.03 -8.34 -18.18
N THR A 33 3.17 -8.98 -17.89
CA THR A 33 3.18 -10.36 -17.43
C THR A 33 2.64 -10.46 -16.01
N ASN A 34 2.11 -11.64 -15.65
CA ASN A 34 1.63 -11.90 -14.29
C ASN A 34 2.70 -11.61 -13.22
N ALA A 35 3.98 -11.81 -13.53
CA ALA A 35 5.08 -11.47 -12.62
C ALA A 35 5.16 -9.96 -12.34
N VAL A 36 5.04 -9.13 -13.37
CA VAL A 36 5.05 -7.67 -13.23
C VAL A 36 3.81 -7.17 -12.48
N VAL A 37 2.65 -7.77 -12.74
CA VAL A 37 1.41 -7.46 -11.98
C VAL A 37 1.56 -7.86 -10.52
N ALA A 38 2.19 -9.00 -10.23
CA ALA A 38 2.45 -9.44 -8.86
C ALA A 38 3.44 -8.52 -8.12
N ASP A 39 4.52 -8.07 -8.79
CA ASP A 39 5.44 -7.08 -8.23
C ASP A 39 4.76 -5.74 -7.96
N TRP A 40 3.89 -5.29 -8.87
CA TRP A 40 3.07 -4.10 -8.66
C TRP A 40 2.10 -4.26 -7.48
N PHE A 41 1.50 -5.43 -7.29
CA PHE A 41 0.70 -5.70 -6.10
C PHE A 41 1.55 -5.71 -4.82
N ALA A 42 2.75 -6.30 -4.86
CA ALA A 42 3.68 -6.26 -3.73
C ALA A 42 4.13 -4.83 -3.37
N LEU A 43 4.17 -3.92 -4.36
CA LEU A 43 4.46 -2.51 -4.14
C LEU A 43 3.39 -1.83 -3.27
N SER A 44 2.10 -2.15 -3.42
CA SER A 44 1.05 -1.54 -2.56
C SER A 44 1.26 -1.87 -1.08
N VAL A 45 1.61 -3.12 -0.78
CA VAL A 45 1.91 -3.57 0.59
C VAL A 45 3.12 -2.85 1.16
N ARG A 46 4.19 -2.70 0.37
CA ARG A 46 5.40 -1.96 0.77
C ARG A 46 5.10 -0.50 1.05
N LEU A 47 4.26 0.14 0.23
CA LEU A 47 3.86 1.53 0.41
C LEU A 47 3.01 1.73 1.66
N LEU A 48 2.11 0.79 1.99
CA LEU A 48 1.28 0.86 3.19
C LEU A 48 2.02 0.53 4.51
N THR A 49 3.14 -0.20 4.43
CA THR A 49 3.97 -0.63 5.58
C THR A 49 4.27 0.48 6.61
N PRO A 50 4.70 1.70 6.24
CA PRO A 50 4.95 2.77 7.22
C PRO A 50 3.70 3.15 8.05
N ILE A 51 2.50 3.04 7.49
CA ILE A 51 1.24 3.33 8.20
C ILE A 51 0.78 2.11 9.00
N THR A 52 0.83 0.92 8.41
CA THR A 52 0.36 -0.32 9.06
C THR A 52 1.32 -0.83 10.14
N SER A 53 2.58 -0.39 10.16
CA SER A 53 3.53 -0.74 11.22
C SER A 53 3.50 0.22 12.40
N ASN A 54 2.85 1.39 12.27
CA ASN A 54 2.74 2.39 13.33
C ASN A 54 1.31 2.46 13.87
N PRO A 55 1.00 1.82 15.02
CA PRO A 55 -0.34 1.86 15.61
C PRO A 55 -0.76 3.25 16.11
N ALA A 56 0.18 4.18 16.27
CA ALA A 56 -0.11 5.56 16.62
C ALA A 56 -0.45 6.43 15.39
N HIS A 57 -0.31 5.90 14.16
CA HIS A 57 -0.63 6.65 12.95
C HIS A 57 -2.15 6.90 12.87
N PRO A 58 -2.61 8.12 12.58
CA PRO A 58 -4.04 8.44 12.54
C PRO A 58 -4.82 7.62 11.50
N GLN A 59 -4.15 7.21 10.41
CA GLN A 59 -4.73 6.39 9.34
C GLN A 59 -4.40 4.89 9.49
N HIS A 60 -3.87 4.44 10.63
CA HIS A 60 -3.50 3.04 10.85
C HIS A 60 -4.67 2.07 10.61
N ALA A 61 -5.84 2.37 11.19
CA ALA A 61 -7.02 1.52 11.04
C ALA A 61 -7.51 1.42 9.59
N GLU A 62 -7.48 2.55 8.86
CA GLU A 62 -7.87 2.62 7.45
C GLU A 62 -6.91 1.81 6.57
N ALA A 63 -5.60 1.97 6.76
CA ALA A 63 -4.58 1.23 6.02
C ALA A 63 -4.65 -0.28 6.29
N CYS A 64 -4.92 -0.69 7.53
CA CYS A 64 -5.10 -2.09 7.89
C CYS A 64 -6.36 -2.69 7.23
N ALA A 65 -7.48 -1.96 7.24
CA ALA A 65 -8.71 -2.41 6.57
C ALA A 65 -8.50 -2.57 5.06
N LEU A 66 -7.83 -1.60 4.43
CA LEU A 66 -7.55 -1.62 3.00
C LEU A 66 -6.59 -2.77 2.61
N ALA A 67 -5.57 -3.04 3.44
CA ALA A 67 -4.68 -4.18 3.23
C ALA A 67 -5.40 -5.52 3.39
N GLN A 68 -6.35 -5.61 4.33
CA GLN A 68 -7.17 -6.79 4.54
C GLN A 68 -8.13 -7.04 3.37
N GLU A 69 -8.80 -6.01 2.87
CA GLU A 69 -9.69 -6.10 1.69
C GLU A 69 -8.93 -6.54 0.45
N ASN A 70 -7.79 -5.89 0.15
CA ASN A 70 -6.93 -6.29 -0.97
C ASN A 70 -6.46 -7.75 -0.88
N SER A 71 -6.14 -8.23 0.32
CA SER A 71 -5.74 -9.62 0.54
C SER A 71 -6.90 -10.58 0.33
N HIS A 72 -8.10 -10.21 0.79
CA HIS A 72 -9.32 -10.99 0.59
C HIS A 72 -9.67 -11.10 -0.91
N ASP A 73 -9.64 -9.99 -1.64
CA ASP A 73 -9.95 -9.96 -3.07
C ASP A 73 -8.93 -10.77 -3.89
N ALA A 74 -7.64 -10.68 -3.56
CA ALA A 74 -6.61 -11.50 -4.21
C ALA A 74 -6.83 -13.01 -3.99
N LEU A 75 -7.27 -13.40 -2.79
CA LEU A 75 -7.63 -14.80 -2.48
C LEU A 75 -8.91 -15.22 -3.21
N ALA A 76 -9.94 -14.39 -3.23
CA ALA A 76 -11.20 -14.66 -3.93
C ALA A 76 -10.98 -14.82 -5.44
N LEU A 77 -10.14 -13.99 -6.05
CA LEU A 77 -9.76 -14.10 -7.46
C LEU A 77 -8.97 -15.38 -7.74
N ARG A 78 -8.11 -15.81 -6.82
CA ARG A 78 -7.41 -17.10 -6.94
C ARG A 78 -8.40 -18.26 -6.91
N GLU A 79 -9.37 -18.25 -6.01
CA GLU A 79 -10.41 -19.28 -5.93
C GLU A 79 -11.31 -19.29 -7.18
N ALA A 80 -11.71 -18.11 -7.67
CA ALA A 80 -12.49 -17.98 -8.91
C ALA A 80 -11.71 -18.42 -10.15
N GLY A 81 -10.42 -18.09 -10.25
CA GLY A 81 -9.54 -18.54 -11.31
C GLY A 81 -9.38 -20.06 -11.34
N THR A 82 -9.29 -20.70 -10.17
CA THR A 82 -9.26 -22.17 -10.07
C THR A 82 -10.60 -22.84 -10.37
N ALA A 83 -11.72 -22.12 -10.32
CA ALA A 83 -13.05 -22.65 -10.65
C ALA A 83 -13.33 -22.63 -12.17
N GLY A 84 -12.61 -21.81 -12.95
CA GLY A 84 -12.75 -21.69 -14.40
C GLY A 84 -11.93 -22.68 -15.24
N GLU A 85 -11.03 -23.46 -14.61
CA GLU A 85 -10.19 -24.47 -15.27
C GLU A 85 -10.71 -25.92 -15.08
N ARG A 86 -12.02 -26.12 -14.92
CA ARG A 86 -12.64 -27.47 -14.87
C ARG A 86 -13.54 -27.75 -16.06
#